data_AF-A0A7S0U3I9-F1
#
_entry.id   AF-A0A7S0U3I9-F1
#
_cell.length_a   1.000
_cell.length_b   1.000
_cell.length_c   1.000
_cell.angle_alpha   90.00
_cell.angle_beta   90.00
_cell.angle_gamma   90.00
#
_symmetry.space_group_name_H-M   'P 1'
#
loop_
_entity.id
_entity.type
_entity.pdbx_description
1 polymer ?
#
loop_
_entity_poly.entity_id
_entity_poly.type
_entity_poly.pdbx_seq_one_letter_code
_entity_poly.pdbx_strand_id
1 'polypeptide(L)'
;VGNLPVNAGLTPATLKTFINQLMTQLALTVKPGDPVIDSFLSQDGKFGFVEMRTIAEANNALAMSGIEYFGRNIRVGRPADYAPATEELIKQCEGTGLLGFA
;
A
#
# COMPACT_ATOMS: atom_id res chain seq x y z
N VAL A 1 -2.13 1.06 -6.65
CA VAL A 1 -1.76 2.48 -6.86
C VAL A 1 -1.87 2.82 -8.34
N GLY A 2 -2.73 3.76 -8.72
CA GLY A 2 -2.96 4.19 -10.10
C GLY A 2 -2.62 5.66 -10.33
N ASN A 3 -2.73 6.09 -11.60
CA ASN A 3 -2.38 7.43 -12.06
C ASN A 3 -0.88 7.77 -11.87
N LEU A 4 -0.01 6.77 -11.96
CA LEU A 4 1.42 6.93 -11.76
C LEU A 4 2.08 7.73 -12.92
N PRO A 5 3.15 8.50 -12.66
CA PRO A 5 3.86 9.25 -13.69
C PRO A 5 4.75 8.34 -14.55
N VAL A 6 4.23 7.91 -15.70
CA VAL A 6 4.91 6.98 -16.63
C VAL A 6 6.26 7.48 -17.17
N ASN A 7 6.47 8.79 -17.24
CA ASN A 7 7.70 9.39 -17.75
C ASN A 7 8.80 9.57 -16.68
N ALA A 8 8.53 9.18 -15.43
CA ALA A 8 9.46 9.38 -14.31
C ALA A 8 10.43 8.22 -14.09
N GLY A 9 10.43 7.19 -14.95
CA GLY A 9 11.32 6.03 -14.81
C GLY A 9 11.03 5.18 -13.56
N LEU A 10 9.78 5.15 -13.11
CA LEU A 10 9.36 4.33 -11.97
C LEU A 10 9.72 2.87 -12.18
N THR A 11 10.33 2.30 -11.16
CA THR A 11 10.53 0.86 -10.99
C THR A 11 9.72 0.35 -9.80
N PRO A 12 9.45 -0.96 -9.69
CA PRO A 12 8.85 -1.53 -8.49
C PRO A 12 9.57 -1.09 -7.21
N ALA A 13 10.90 -1.21 -7.17
CA ALA A 13 11.71 -0.80 -6.03
C ALA A 13 11.49 0.68 -5.63
N THR A 14 11.44 1.60 -6.60
CA THR A 14 11.17 3.02 -6.31
C THR A 14 9.74 3.28 -5.84
N LEU A 15 8.76 2.54 -6.38
CA LEU A 15 7.36 2.62 -5.92
C LEU A 15 7.25 2.15 -4.46
N LYS A 16 7.89 1.04 -4.12
CA LYS A 16 7.97 0.53 -2.74
C LYS A 16 8.55 1.57 -1.78
N THR A 17 9.71 2.14 -2.12
CA THR A 17 10.37 3.17 -1.31
C THR A 17 9.48 4.40 -1.13
N PHE A 18 8.85 4.88 -2.19
CA PHE A 18 7.94 6.01 -2.15
C PHE A 18 6.76 5.77 -1.19
N ILE A 19 6.10 4.61 -1.29
CA ILE A 19 4.95 4.28 -0.44
C ILE A 19 5.39 4.10 1.02
N ASN A 20 6.53 3.47 1.30
CA ASN A 20 7.07 3.36 2.66
C ASN A 20 7.31 4.73 3.30
N GLN A 21 7.95 5.64 2.56
CA GLN A 21 8.24 7.00 3.03
C GLN A 21 6.95 7.78 3.29
N LEU A 22 6.01 7.72 2.36
CA LEU A 22 4.75 8.45 2.47
C LEU A 22 3.90 7.96 3.64
N MET A 23 3.77 6.65 3.82
CA MET A 23 3.03 6.09 4.95
C MET A 23 3.67 6.46 6.29
N THR A 24 5.01 6.50 6.37
CA THR A 24 5.72 6.92 7.57
C THR A 24 5.48 8.41 7.86
N GLN A 25 5.58 9.27 6.83
CA GLN A 25 5.36 10.72 6.98
C GLN A 25 3.95 11.07 7.43
N LEU A 26 2.96 10.30 7.00
CA LEU A 26 1.55 10.51 7.34
C LEU A 26 1.11 9.77 8.60
N ALA A 27 2.04 9.15 9.34
CA ALA A 27 1.75 8.34 10.52
C ALA A 27 0.69 7.25 10.28
N LEU A 28 0.76 6.59 9.12
CA LEU A 28 -0.15 5.52 8.69
C LEU A 28 0.37 4.12 9.03
N THR A 29 1.60 4.01 9.54
CA THR A 29 2.21 2.75 9.98
C THR A 29 1.74 2.38 11.39
N VAL A 30 1.65 1.08 11.66
CA VAL A 30 1.21 0.56 12.98
C VAL A 30 2.33 -0.16 13.74
N LYS A 31 3.46 -0.40 13.07
CA LYS A 31 4.66 -1.05 13.63
C LYS A 31 5.93 -0.34 13.16
N PRO A 32 7.06 -0.49 13.87
CA PRO A 32 8.35 0.01 13.40
C PRO A 32 8.78 -0.62 12.07
N GLY A 33 9.51 0.13 11.25
CA GLY A 33 10.06 -0.33 9.97
C GLY A 33 9.07 -0.25 8.80
N ASP A 34 9.54 -0.70 7.64
CA ASP A 34 8.84 -0.53 6.36
C ASP A 34 7.53 -1.34 6.29
N PRO A 35 6.39 -0.69 5.95
CA PRO A 35 5.10 -1.36 5.89
C PRO A 35 4.86 -2.15 4.59
N VAL A 36 5.55 -1.82 3.49
CA VAL A 36 5.43 -2.51 2.20
C VAL A 36 6.41 -3.70 2.16
N ILE A 37 5.88 -4.92 1.93
CA ILE A 37 6.66 -6.15 1.72
C ILE A 37 7.21 -6.19 0.30
N ASP A 38 6.34 -6.00 -0.69
CA ASP A 38 6.71 -6.07 -2.09
C ASP A 38 5.87 -5.11 -2.94
N SER A 39 6.30 -4.91 -4.17
CA SER A 39 5.62 -4.04 -5.12
C SER A 39 5.75 -4.59 -6.53
N PHE A 40 4.73 -4.29 -7.33
CA PHE A 40 4.69 -4.59 -8.74
C PHE A 40 4.32 -3.33 -9.52
N LEU A 41 4.83 -3.20 -10.74
CA LEU A 41 4.47 -2.13 -11.65
C LEU A 41 3.95 -2.73 -12.95
N SER A 42 2.86 -2.17 -13.48
CA SER A 42 2.35 -2.56 -14.79
C SER A 42 3.37 -2.31 -15.89
N GLN A 43 3.30 -3.07 -16.97
CA GLN A 43 4.24 -2.96 -18.09
C GLN A 43 4.26 -1.54 -18.71
N ASP A 44 3.11 -0.85 -18.70
CA ASP A 44 2.97 0.52 -19.19
C ASP A 44 3.19 1.60 -18.11
N GLY A 45 3.54 1.19 -16.88
CA GLY A 45 3.84 2.07 -15.74
C GLY A 45 2.66 2.88 -15.20
N LYS A 46 1.43 2.69 -15.69
CA LYS A 46 0.27 3.51 -15.31
C LYS A 46 -0.27 3.18 -13.92
N PHE A 47 -0.06 1.95 -13.47
CA PHE A 47 -0.46 1.48 -12.15
C PHE A 47 0.55 0.48 -11.59
N GLY A 48 0.44 0.22 -10.29
CA GLY A 48 1.21 -0.78 -9.60
C GLY A 48 0.46 -1.34 -8.41
N PHE A 49 0.92 -2.48 -7.90
CA PHE A 49 0.44 -3.08 -6.66
C PHE A 49 1.50 -2.93 -5.58
N VAL A 50 1.05 -2.82 -4.33
CA VAL A 50 1.91 -2.86 -3.15
C VAL A 50 1.31 -3.86 -2.18
N GLU A 51 2.14 -4.76 -1.69
CA GLU A 51 1.78 -5.74 -0.67
C GLU A 51 2.18 -5.19 0.70
N MET A 52 1.24 -5.17 1.64
CA MET A 52 1.44 -4.63 2.97
C MET A 52 1.63 -5.75 3.98
N ARG A 53 2.48 -5.54 4.99
CA ARG A 53 2.73 -6.54 6.04
C ARG A 53 1.58 -6.72 7.03
N THR A 54 0.63 -5.79 7.06
CA THR A 54 -0.56 -5.91 7.91
C THR A 54 -1.82 -5.45 7.19
N ILE A 55 -2.96 -6.00 7.63
CA ILE A 55 -4.29 -5.59 7.19
C ILE A 55 -4.54 -4.13 7.58
N ALA A 56 -4.18 -3.72 8.80
CA ALA A 56 -4.33 -2.33 9.25
C ALA A 56 -3.56 -1.35 8.35
N GLU A 57 -2.31 -1.63 7.99
CA GLU A 57 -1.53 -0.74 7.10
C GLU A 57 -2.10 -0.71 5.68
N ALA A 58 -2.62 -1.84 5.17
CA ALA A 58 -3.34 -1.86 3.90
C ALA A 58 -4.62 -1.00 3.92
N ASN A 59 -5.32 -0.93 5.06
CA ASN A 59 -6.45 -0.02 5.24
C ASN A 59 -5.98 1.44 5.29
N ASN A 60 -4.99 1.76 6.12
CA ASN A 60 -4.49 3.11 6.32
C ASN A 60 -3.94 3.72 5.02
N ALA A 61 -3.28 2.90 4.19
CA ALA A 61 -2.76 3.31 2.89
C ALA A 61 -3.81 3.95 1.96
N LEU A 62 -5.09 3.61 2.12
CA LEU A 62 -6.17 4.20 1.33
C LEU A 62 -6.28 5.72 1.52
N ALA A 63 -5.88 6.24 2.68
CA ALA A 63 -5.86 7.68 2.97
C ALA A 63 -4.87 8.47 2.10
N MET A 64 -3.91 7.80 1.45
CA MET A 64 -2.96 8.44 0.52
C MET A 64 -3.57 8.76 -0.85
N SER A 65 -4.77 8.28 -1.14
CA SER A 65 -5.44 8.58 -2.41
C SER A 65 -5.69 10.07 -2.55
N GLY A 66 -5.27 10.66 -3.67
CA GLY A 66 -5.34 12.10 -3.92
C GLY A 66 -4.04 12.86 -3.65
N ILE A 67 -3.02 12.25 -3.05
CA ILE A 67 -1.72 12.88 -2.84
C ILE A 67 -1.02 13.15 -4.18
N GLU A 68 -0.43 14.33 -4.32
CA GLU A 68 0.34 14.68 -5.50
C GLU A 68 1.69 13.96 -5.53
N TYR A 69 2.01 13.38 -6.68
CA TYR A 69 3.29 12.76 -6.99
C TYR A 69 3.71 13.14 -8.40
N PHE A 70 4.78 13.94 -8.52
CA PHE A 70 5.28 14.51 -9.78
C PHE A 70 4.16 15.16 -10.63
N GLY A 71 3.36 16.04 -10.02
CA GLY A 71 2.27 16.75 -10.70
C GLY A 71 1.06 15.89 -11.05
N ARG A 72 0.95 14.66 -10.51
CA ARG A 72 -0.22 13.79 -10.67
C ARG A 72 -0.75 13.34 -9.32
N ASN A 73 -2.05 13.46 -9.09
CA ASN A 73 -2.68 12.91 -7.87
C ASN A 73 -2.81 11.39 -8.00
N ILE A 74 -2.10 10.64 -7.15
CA ILE A 74 -2.15 9.17 -7.18
C ILE A 74 -3.51 8.67 -6.72
N ARG A 75 -3.89 7.49 -7.19
CA ARG A 75 -5.11 6.80 -6.77
C ARG A 75 -4.76 5.55 -5.98
N VAL A 76 -5.04 5.54 -4.69
CA VAL A 76 -4.88 4.35 -3.86
C VAL A 76 -6.26 3.75 -3.60
N GLY A 77 -6.37 2.45 -3.82
CA GLY A 77 -7.63 1.72 -3.77
C GLY A 77 -7.37 0.22 -3.62
N ARG A 78 -8.42 -0.51 -3.30
CA ARG A 78 -8.40 -1.96 -3.25
C ARG A 78 -8.27 -2.57 -4.65
N PRO A 79 -7.65 -3.77 -4.77
CA PRO A 79 -7.81 -4.60 -5.96
C PRO A 79 -9.29 -4.84 -6.29
N ALA A 80 -9.58 -5.10 -7.57
CA ALA A 80 -10.97 -5.24 -8.04
C ALA A 80 -11.70 -6.46 -7.44
N ASP A 81 -10.94 -7.49 -7.09
CA ASP A 81 -11.37 -8.75 -6.49
C ASP A 81 -11.23 -8.77 -4.96
N TYR A 82 -11.01 -7.61 -4.33
CA TYR A 82 -10.91 -7.53 -2.89
C TYR A 82 -12.21 -7.96 -2.20
N ALA A 83 -12.12 -9.01 -1.39
CA ALA A 83 -13.12 -9.39 -0.42
C ALA A 83 -12.62 -9.05 1.00
N PRO A 84 -13.44 -8.41 1.84
CA PRO A 84 -13.12 -8.24 3.25
C PRO A 84 -12.88 -9.61 3.94
N ALA A 85 -11.95 -9.64 4.89
CA ALA A 85 -11.71 -10.83 5.69
C ALA A 85 -12.96 -11.17 6.52
N THR A 86 -13.34 -12.44 6.57
CA THR A 86 -14.45 -12.92 7.40
C THR A 86 -14.07 -12.88 8.88
N GLU A 87 -15.05 -12.92 9.78
CA GLU A 87 -14.80 -12.98 11.22
C GLU A 87 -13.97 -14.21 11.62
N GLU A 88 -14.20 -15.36 10.99
CA GLU A 88 -13.42 -16.58 11.25
C GLU A 88 -11.96 -16.40 10.86
N LEU A 89 -11.68 -15.79 9.70
CA LEU A 89 -10.32 -15.53 9.26
C LEU A 89 -9.63 -14.52 10.18
N ILE A 90 -10.35 -13.49 10.62
CA ILE A 90 -9.83 -12.51 11.59
C ILE A 90 -9.42 -13.22 12.89
N LYS A 91 -10.28 -14.08 13.44
CA LYS A 91 -9.99 -14.87 14.65
C LYS A 91 -8.76 -15.76 14.46
N GLN A 92 -8.61 -16.39 13.30
CA GLN A 92 -7.43 -17.21 13.00
C GLN A 92 -6.13 -16.41 12.90
N CYS A 93 -6.22 -15.13 12.56
CA CYS A 93 -5.08 -14.23 12.48
C CYS A 93 -4.74 -13.55 13.81
N GLU A 94 -5.53 -13.75 14.88
CA GLU A 94 -5.20 -13.22 16.21
C GLU A 94 -3.84 -13.75 16.70
N GLY A 95 -3.04 -12.88 17.31
CA GLY A 95 -1.69 -13.23 17.79
C GLY A 95 -0.62 -13.40 16.70
N THR A 96 -0.98 -13.52 15.42
CA THR A 96 -0.01 -13.62 14.30
C THR A 96 0.68 -12.29 13.98
N GLY A 97 0.08 -11.19 14.41
CA GLY A 97 0.51 -9.84 14.06
C GLY A 97 0.06 -9.37 12.67
N LEU A 98 -0.59 -10.20 11.84
CA LEU A 98 -1.10 -9.83 10.51
C LEU A 98 -2.22 -8.79 10.55
N LEU A 99 -3.01 -8.76 11.63
CA LEU A 99 -4.09 -7.78 11.79
C LEU A 99 -3.55 -6.35 11.96
N GLY A 100 -2.34 -6.20 12.50
CA GLY A 100 -1.69 -4.90 12.74
C GLY A 100 -2.00 -4.27 14.09
N PHE A 101 -2.81 -4.91 14.94
CA PHE A 101 -2.87 -4.61 16.37
C PHE A 101 -1.75 -5.36 17.10
N ALA A 102 -1.18 -4.72 18.13
CA ALA A 102 -0.24 -5.34 19.05
C ALA A 102 -0.98 -6.16 20.11
#